data_AF-A0A1A7XF75-F1
#
_entry.id   AF-A0A1A7XF75-F1
#
_cell.length_a   1.000
_cell.length_b   1.000
_cell.length_c   1.000
_cell.angle_alpha   90.00
_cell.angle_beta   90.00
_cell.angle_gamma   90.00
#
_symmetry.space_group_name_H-M   'P 1'
#
loop_
_entity.id
_entity.type
_entity.pdbx_description
1 polymer ?
#
loop_
_entity_poly.entity_id
_entity_poly.type
_entity_poly.pdbx_seq_one_letter_code
_entity_poly.pdbx_strand_id
1 'polypeptide(L)'
;LRLPLKADFVCSTANKPESTKHSFFILIRAGAENLVATPLASTHRGLSGDTLTFPTRFSLSDVSSDFKIQLEVYALVQKREICGDKKKKPNKSKAITPKRFLAITKSVQTPVVASPGGPHAVRTSNFVLVGSHTLTLSSIGKSKFPLDKVPFLCPLEGHIHLKMQCEVGSKVEERGFLTMFEDVSGFGAWHRRWCVLSGYCISYWTYPDDEKKKNPIGRISLTN
;
A
#
# COMPACT_ATOMS: atom_id res chain seq x y z
N LEU A 1 -0.88 -1.25 -7.21
CA LEU A 1 0.08 -1.60 -6.13
C LEU A 1 0.26 -3.11 -6.09
N ARG A 2 1.43 -3.58 -5.68
CA ARG A 2 1.79 -5.01 -5.59
C ARG A 2 2.55 -5.26 -4.29
N LEU A 3 2.18 -6.32 -3.57
CA LEU A 3 2.71 -6.67 -2.26
C LEU A 3 3.19 -8.14 -2.29
N PRO A 4 4.50 -8.36 -2.51
CA PRO A 4 5.10 -9.68 -2.51
C PRO A 4 5.06 -10.34 -1.12
N LEU A 5 4.79 -11.64 -1.10
CA LEU A 5 4.80 -12.50 0.07
C LEU A 5 5.97 -13.47 0.00
N LYS A 6 6.43 -13.97 1.15
CA LYS A 6 7.48 -14.99 1.20
C LYS A 6 7.01 -16.29 0.56
N ALA A 7 7.88 -16.93 -0.23
CA ALA A 7 7.55 -18.13 -0.99
C ALA A 7 7.18 -19.33 -0.10
N ASP A 8 7.89 -19.52 1.01
CA ASP A 8 7.60 -20.56 2.00
C ASP A 8 6.19 -20.41 2.60
N PHE A 9 5.80 -19.18 2.89
CA PHE A 9 4.45 -18.86 3.35
C PHE A 9 3.40 -19.19 2.30
N VAL A 10 3.60 -18.75 1.04
CA VAL A 10 2.66 -19.05 -0.06
C VAL A 10 2.49 -20.56 -0.23
N CYS A 11 3.59 -21.32 -0.29
CA CYS A 11 3.58 -22.78 -0.35
C CYS A 11 2.82 -23.41 0.82
N SER A 12 3.02 -22.91 2.05
CA SER A 12 2.32 -23.42 3.24
C SER A 12 0.80 -23.22 3.15
N THR A 13 0.36 -22.09 2.61
CA THR A 13 -1.08 -21.79 2.44
C THR A 13 -1.73 -22.60 1.32
N ALA A 14 -0.99 -22.90 0.25
CA ALA A 14 -1.46 -23.77 -0.83
C ALA A 14 -1.65 -25.22 -0.37
N ASN A 15 -0.77 -25.71 0.53
CA ASN A 15 -0.85 -27.07 1.07
C ASN A 15 -1.92 -27.23 2.16
N LYS A 16 -2.38 -26.14 2.80
CA LYS A 16 -3.39 -26.17 3.89
C LYS A 16 -4.48 -25.10 3.71
N PRO A 17 -5.24 -25.13 2.59
CA PRO A 17 -6.12 -24.04 2.18
C PRO A 17 -7.29 -23.76 3.14
N GLU A 18 -7.65 -24.71 3.99
CA GLU A 18 -8.85 -24.65 4.84
C GLU A 18 -8.60 -24.15 6.28
N SER A 19 -7.34 -23.97 6.66
CA SER A 19 -6.97 -23.72 8.07
C SER A 19 -7.03 -22.23 8.46
N THR A 20 -6.39 -21.37 7.67
CA THR A 20 -6.18 -19.96 8.03
C THR A 20 -6.27 -19.05 6.81
N LYS A 21 -7.19 -18.07 6.85
CA LYS A 21 -7.30 -17.04 5.82
C LYS A 21 -6.49 -15.82 6.22
N HIS A 22 -5.60 -15.41 5.33
CA HIS A 22 -4.81 -14.19 5.48
C HIS A 22 -5.34 -13.14 4.52
N SER A 23 -5.69 -11.98 5.07
CA SER A 23 -6.26 -10.87 4.33
C SER A 23 -5.45 -9.60 4.57
N PHE A 24 -5.25 -8.81 3.53
CA PHE A 24 -4.40 -7.63 3.54
C PHE A 24 -5.11 -6.47 2.86
N PHE A 25 -4.88 -5.26 3.37
CA PHE A 25 -5.18 -4.03 2.65
C PHE A 25 -4.07 -3.01 2.90
N ILE A 26 -4.00 -2.00 2.04
CA ILE A 26 -3.05 -0.90 2.16
C ILE A 26 -3.86 0.38 2.39
N LEU A 27 -3.47 1.14 3.40
CA LEU A 27 -3.97 2.48 3.64
C LEU A 27 -2.98 3.47 3.04
N ILE A 28 -3.48 4.36 2.19
CA ILE A 28 -2.73 5.43 1.53
C ILE A 28 -3.21 6.74 2.15
N ARG A 29 -2.31 7.51 2.75
CA ARG A 29 -2.62 8.75 3.45
C ARG A 29 -1.72 9.89 3.00
N ALA A 30 -2.30 11.02 2.62
CA ALA A 30 -1.58 12.26 2.35
C ALA A 30 -2.25 13.41 3.14
N GLY A 31 -1.66 13.78 4.27
CA GLY A 31 -2.29 14.73 5.20
C GLY A 31 -3.53 14.17 5.91
N ALA A 32 -4.39 15.06 6.40
CA ALA A 32 -5.60 14.69 7.14
C ALA A 32 -6.78 14.30 6.23
N GLU A 33 -6.86 14.89 5.04
CA GLU A 33 -8.06 14.81 4.19
C GLU A 33 -7.97 13.73 3.12
N ASN A 34 -6.77 13.41 2.64
CA ASN A 34 -6.61 12.43 1.56
C ASN A 34 -6.26 11.06 2.15
N LEU A 35 -7.30 10.25 2.38
CA LEU A 35 -7.17 8.90 2.91
C LEU A 35 -7.93 7.90 2.04
N VAL A 36 -7.21 6.91 1.51
CA VAL A 36 -7.78 5.86 0.65
C VAL A 36 -7.31 4.50 1.13
N ALA A 37 -8.25 3.59 1.38
CA ALA A 37 -7.95 2.19 1.64
C ALA A 37 -8.13 1.35 0.37
N THR A 38 -7.23 0.40 0.13
CA THR A 38 -7.42 -0.56 -0.96
C THR A 38 -8.54 -1.54 -0.64
N PRO A 39 -9.18 -2.16 -1.66
CA PRO A 39 -9.96 -3.37 -1.46
C PRO A 39 -9.12 -4.45 -0.77
N LEU A 40 -9.80 -5.36 -0.08
CA LEU A 40 -9.17 -6.46 0.62
C LEU A 40 -8.60 -7.48 -0.38
N ALA A 41 -7.30 -7.74 -0.31
CA ALA A 41 -6.66 -8.84 -1.01
C ALA A 41 -6.46 -10.01 -0.05
N SER A 42 -6.58 -11.23 -0.54
CA SER A 42 -6.37 -12.43 0.26
C SER A 42 -5.60 -13.47 -0.53
N THR A 43 -4.87 -14.33 0.18
CA THR A 43 -4.00 -15.36 -0.42
C THR A 43 -4.75 -16.35 -1.31
N HIS A 44 -6.08 -16.52 -1.13
CA HIS A 44 -6.89 -17.48 -1.89
C HIS A 44 -7.52 -16.92 -3.18
N ARG A 45 -7.61 -15.58 -3.34
CA ARG A 45 -8.32 -14.96 -4.48
C ARG A 45 -7.53 -13.83 -5.16
N GLY A 46 -6.49 -13.30 -4.52
CA GLY A 46 -5.76 -12.11 -4.98
C GLY A 46 -4.29 -12.32 -5.32
N LEU A 47 -3.83 -13.57 -5.34
CA LEU A 47 -2.41 -13.90 -5.52
C LEU A 47 -2.09 -14.17 -7.00
N SER A 48 -1.07 -13.51 -7.51
CA SER A 48 -0.46 -13.77 -8.83
C SER A 48 0.99 -14.16 -8.61
N GLY A 49 1.29 -15.45 -8.70
CA GLY A 49 2.58 -15.99 -8.24
C GLY A 49 2.69 -15.89 -6.72
N ASP A 50 3.64 -15.10 -6.22
CA ASP A 50 3.88 -14.81 -4.80
C ASP A 50 3.32 -13.44 -4.35
N THR A 51 2.68 -12.70 -5.27
CA THR A 51 2.42 -11.27 -5.08
C THR A 51 0.92 -10.96 -5.07
N LEU A 52 0.47 -10.22 -4.05
CA LEU A 52 -0.88 -9.67 -4.00
C LEU A 52 -0.96 -8.40 -4.84
N THR A 53 -1.98 -8.28 -5.69
CA THR A 53 -2.20 -7.09 -6.53
C THR A 53 -3.43 -6.31 -6.09
N PHE A 54 -3.29 -4.98 -6.00
CA PHE A 54 -4.37 -4.07 -5.63
C PHE A 54 -4.66 -3.12 -6.81
N PRO A 55 -5.94 -3.01 -7.25
CA PRO A 55 -6.34 -2.19 -8.39
C PRO A 55 -6.39 -0.69 -8.07
N THR A 56 -6.25 -0.32 -6.80
CA THR A 56 -6.36 1.06 -6.31
C THR A 56 -5.39 1.98 -7.01
N ARG A 57 -5.94 3.10 -7.49
CA ARG A 57 -5.22 4.27 -8.00
C ARG A 57 -5.46 5.42 -7.02
N PHE A 58 -4.43 6.21 -6.78
CA PHE A 58 -4.47 7.36 -5.89
C PHE A 58 -3.81 8.52 -6.62
N SER A 59 -4.48 9.66 -6.66
CA SER A 59 -4.03 10.89 -7.31
C SER A 59 -4.16 12.03 -6.32
N LEU A 60 -3.13 12.87 -6.27
CA LEU A 60 -3.09 14.08 -5.46
C LEU A 60 -2.79 15.25 -6.39
N SER A 61 -3.58 16.31 -6.29
CA SER A 61 -3.45 17.54 -7.07
C SER A 61 -2.94 18.67 -6.19
N ASP A 62 -2.39 19.72 -6.82
CA ASP A 62 -1.97 20.95 -6.16
C ASP A 62 -1.07 20.74 -4.94
N VAL A 63 -0.12 19.80 -5.09
CA VAL A 63 0.77 19.39 -4.02
C VAL A 63 2.12 20.11 -4.11
N SER A 64 2.63 20.56 -2.97
CA SER A 64 3.99 21.09 -2.82
C SER A 64 5.04 19.98 -2.95
N SER A 65 6.30 20.35 -3.17
CA SER A 65 7.38 19.38 -3.40
C SER A 65 7.81 18.59 -2.16
N ASP A 66 7.49 19.08 -0.97
CA ASP A 66 7.74 18.45 0.33
C ASP A 66 6.66 17.43 0.73
N PHE A 67 5.79 17.06 -0.21
CA PHE A 67 4.71 16.11 0.04
C PHE A 67 5.18 14.80 0.66
N LYS A 68 4.31 14.23 1.49
CA LYS A 68 4.51 12.92 2.11
C LYS A 68 3.24 12.10 1.96
N ILE A 69 3.36 10.98 1.25
CA ILE A 69 2.29 9.99 1.13
C ILE A 69 2.70 8.78 1.95
N GLN A 70 1.99 8.55 3.06
CA GLN A 70 2.21 7.41 3.93
C GLN A 70 1.45 6.19 3.40
N LEU A 71 2.15 5.08 3.29
CA LEU A 71 1.60 3.77 3.01
C LEU A 71 1.65 2.95 4.30
N GLU A 72 0.53 2.37 4.69
CA GLU A 72 0.42 1.47 5.84
C GLU A 72 -0.21 0.16 5.38
N VAL A 73 0.53 -0.94 5.52
CA VAL A 73 0.08 -2.28 5.16
C VAL A 73 -0.54 -2.93 6.39
N TYR A 74 -1.79 -3.35 6.28
CA TYR A 74 -2.52 -4.01 7.35
C TYR A 74 -2.80 -5.46 6.99
N ALA A 75 -2.69 -6.35 7.97
CA ALA A 75 -2.98 -7.78 7.84
C ALA A 75 -3.99 -8.25 8.88
N LEU A 76 -4.85 -9.19 8.48
CA LEU A 76 -5.77 -9.91 9.33
C LEU A 76 -5.60 -11.41 9.10
N VAL A 77 -5.46 -12.14 10.21
CA VAL A 77 -5.39 -13.59 10.23
C VAL A 77 -6.70 -14.13 10.80
N GLN A 78 -7.45 -14.89 10.00
CA GLN A 78 -8.69 -15.53 10.42
C GLN A 78 -8.48 -17.04 10.43
N LYS A 79 -8.41 -17.61 11.62
CA LYS A 79 -8.44 -19.06 11.80
C LYS A 79 -9.88 -19.53 11.67
N ARG A 80 -10.11 -20.56 10.87
CA ARG A 80 -11.44 -21.17 10.79
C ARG A 80 -11.65 -21.97 12.07
N GLU A 81 -12.57 -21.54 12.93
CA GLU A 81 -13.02 -22.40 14.02
C GLU A 81 -13.83 -23.55 13.44
N ILE A 82 -13.34 -24.78 13.65
CA ILE A 82 -14.17 -25.97 13.48
C ILE A 82 -15.14 -25.92 14.64
N CYS A 83 -16.39 -25.55 14.39
CA CYS A 83 -17.47 -25.79 15.33
C CYS A 83 -17.49 -27.31 15.55
N GLY A 84 -16.92 -27.75 16.67
CA GLY A 84 -17.03 -29.14 17.08
C GLY A 84 -18.51 -29.40 17.26
N ASP A 85 -19.12 -30.10 16.30
CA ASP A 85 -20.45 -30.67 16.44
C ASP A 85 -20.42 -31.50 17.71
N LYS A 86 -20.88 -30.91 18.82
CA LYS A 86 -21.17 -31.64 20.03
C LYS A 86 -22.25 -32.61 19.62
N LYS A 87 -21.84 -33.83 19.28
CA LYS A 87 -22.69 -35.01 19.11
C LYS A 87 -23.76 -34.95 20.18
N LYS A 88 -24.96 -34.48 19.82
CA LYS A 88 -26.11 -34.48 20.71
C LYS A 88 -26.37 -35.96 21.02
N LYS A 89 -26.02 -36.39 22.24
CA LYS A 89 -26.51 -37.64 22.79
C LYS A 89 -28.04 -37.63 22.64
N PRO A 90 -28.67 -38.67 22.08
CA PRO A 90 -30.12 -38.72 21.98
C PRO A 90 -30.68 -39.01 23.37
N ASN A 91 -30.99 -37.96 24.14
CA ASN A 91 -31.81 -38.11 25.32
C ASN A 91 -33.24 -38.44 24.86
N LYS A 92 -33.62 -39.70 25.00
CA LYS A 92 -35.02 -40.13 24.92
C LYS A 92 -35.76 -39.55 26.12
N SER A 93 -36.49 -38.45 25.92
CA SER A 93 -37.56 -38.04 26.85
C SER A 93 -38.90 -38.18 26.13
N LYS A 94 -39.67 -39.18 26.55
CA LYS A 94 -41.10 -39.31 26.22
C LYS A 94 -41.84 -38.17 26.93
N ALA A 95 -42.41 -37.24 26.17
CA ALA A 95 -43.46 -36.36 26.65
C ALA A 95 -44.40 -36.06 25.49
N ILE A 96 -45.61 -36.60 25.59
CA ILE A 96 -46.74 -36.40 24.69
C ILE A 96 -47.44 -35.11 25.12
N THR A 97 -47.51 -34.11 24.24
CA THR A 97 -48.65 -33.17 24.13
C THR A 97 -48.58 -32.44 22.77
N PRO A 98 -49.65 -32.42 21.97
CA PRO A 98 -49.64 -31.72 20.69
C PRO A 98 -50.08 -30.26 20.91
N LYS A 99 -49.17 -29.29 20.70
CA LYS A 99 -49.57 -27.89 20.52
C LYS A 99 -49.21 -27.43 19.10
N ARG A 100 -50.24 -27.54 18.26
CA ARG A 100 -50.61 -26.73 17.09
C ARG A 100 -49.48 -25.89 16.47
N PHE A 101 -49.10 -26.32 15.26
CA PHE A 101 -48.26 -25.59 14.33
C PHE A 101 -48.82 -24.19 14.03
N LEU A 102 -48.03 -23.16 14.34
CA LEU A 102 -48.02 -21.90 13.60
C LEU A 102 -46.67 -21.83 12.89
N ALA A 103 -46.68 -22.23 11.62
CA ALA A 103 -45.55 -22.11 10.72
C ALA A 103 -45.31 -20.63 10.39
N ILE A 104 -44.45 -19.98 11.18
CA ILE A 104 -43.75 -18.78 10.72
C ILE A 104 -42.50 -19.28 10.01
N THR A 105 -42.46 -19.10 8.70
CA THR A 105 -41.27 -19.25 7.86
C THR A 105 -40.19 -18.27 8.33
N LYS A 106 -39.47 -18.61 9.40
CA LYS A 106 -38.23 -17.92 9.75
C LYS A 106 -37.20 -18.34 8.72
N SER A 107 -37.06 -17.50 7.69
CA SER A 107 -35.87 -17.44 6.84
C SER A 107 -34.64 -17.64 7.71
N VAL A 108 -33.75 -18.53 7.28
CA VAL A 108 -32.45 -18.82 7.90
C VAL A 108 -31.65 -17.52 8.00
N GLN A 109 -31.86 -16.78 9.10
CA GLN A 109 -30.96 -15.72 9.50
C GLN A 109 -29.77 -16.42 10.11
N THR A 110 -28.63 -16.26 9.44
CA THR A 110 -27.31 -16.53 9.99
C THR A 110 -27.25 -15.98 11.43
N PRO A 111 -26.68 -16.72 12.39
CA PRO A 111 -26.56 -16.21 13.74
C PRO A 111 -25.73 -14.92 13.68
N VAL A 112 -26.37 -13.79 13.92
CA VAL A 112 -25.67 -12.54 14.20
C VAL A 112 -24.95 -12.78 15.50
N VAL A 113 -23.65 -13.08 15.43
CA VAL A 113 -22.78 -13.15 16.60
C VAL A 113 -22.72 -11.73 17.15
N ALA A 114 -23.58 -11.43 18.11
CA ALA A 114 -23.53 -10.18 18.85
C ALA A 114 -22.20 -10.13 19.61
N SER A 115 -21.53 -8.97 19.56
CA SER A 115 -20.29 -8.77 20.29
C SER A 115 -20.55 -8.81 21.80
N PRO A 116 -19.65 -9.36 22.64
CA PRO A 116 -19.87 -9.54 24.08
C PRO A 116 -20.22 -8.26 24.89
N GLY A 117 -20.00 -7.07 24.35
CA GLY A 117 -20.29 -5.79 25.01
C GLY A 117 -21.65 -5.16 24.69
N GLY A 118 -22.54 -5.86 23.97
CA GLY A 118 -23.85 -5.32 23.59
C GLY A 118 -23.87 -4.49 22.30
N PRO A 119 -25.03 -3.91 21.92
CA PRO A 119 -25.29 -3.34 20.59
C PRO A 119 -24.48 -2.08 20.25
N HIS A 120 -23.88 -1.42 21.25
CA HIS A 120 -23.07 -0.20 21.07
C HIS A 120 -21.60 -0.38 21.49
N ALA A 121 -21.14 -1.62 21.68
CA ALA A 121 -19.75 -1.87 22.04
C ALA A 121 -18.81 -1.45 20.90
N VAL A 122 -18.02 -0.41 21.15
CA VAL A 122 -16.92 -0.02 20.28
C VAL A 122 -15.86 -1.12 20.31
N ARG A 123 -15.51 -1.64 19.14
CA ARG A 123 -14.45 -2.64 18.98
C ARG A 123 -13.32 -2.05 18.16
N THR A 124 -12.10 -2.36 18.57
CA THR A 124 -10.92 -2.14 17.73
C THR A 124 -10.89 -3.19 16.62
N SER A 125 -10.50 -2.76 15.42
CA SER A 125 -10.27 -3.67 14.31
C SER A 125 -9.17 -4.69 14.67
N ASN A 126 -9.35 -5.95 14.26
CA ASN A 126 -8.32 -6.98 14.42
C ASN A 126 -7.21 -6.90 13.35
N PHE A 127 -7.31 -5.95 12.42
CA PHE A 127 -6.23 -5.70 11.47
C PHE A 127 -5.04 -5.07 12.20
N VAL A 128 -3.86 -5.64 11.96
CA VAL A 128 -2.61 -5.19 12.57
C VAL A 128 -1.74 -4.56 11.50
N LEU A 129 -1.07 -3.45 11.83
CA LEU A 129 -0.06 -2.83 10.99
C LEU A 129 1.13 -3.79 10.86
N VAL A 130 1.47 -4.15 9.63
CA VAL A 130 2.54 -5.11 9.32
C VAL A 130 3.63 -4.54 8.41
N GLY A 131 3.52 -3.28 8.02
CA GLY A 131 4.54 -2.58 7.27
C GLY A 131 4.14 -1.14 7.01
N SER A 132 5.10 -0.25 6.87
CA SER A 132 4.85 1.13 6.46
C SER A 132 5.94 1.67 5.55
N HIS A 133 5.62 2.63 4.69
CA HIS A 133 6.61 3.35 3.91
C HIS A 133 6.12 4.78 3.65
N THR A 134 7.02 5.75 3.53
CA THR A 134 6.67 7.13 3.17
C THR A 134 7.19 7.45 1.78
N LEU A 135 6.29 7.70 0.84
CA LEU A 135 6.64 8.21 -0.48
C LEU A 135 6.82 9.72 -0.43
N THR A 136 7.87 10.18 -1.09
CA THR A 136 8.25 11.60 -1.22
C THR A 136 8.59 11.89 -2.68
N LEU A 137 8.99 13.13 -3.00
CA LEU A 137 9.48 13.48 -4.34
C LEU A 137 10.63 12.57 -4.80
N SER A 138 11.55 12.19 -3.90
CA SER A 138 12.68 11.29 -4.19
C SER A 138 12.28 9.84 -4.50
N SER A 139 11.01 9.49 -4.30
CA SER A 139 10.43 8.19 -4.63
C SER A 139 10.02 8.09 -6.11
N ILE A 140 9.90 9.22 -6.82
CA ILE A 140 9.52 9.25 -8.24
C ILE A 140 10.56 8.49 -9.09
N GLY A 141 10.09 7.73 -10.07
CA GLY A 141 10.94 6.92 -10.95
C GLY A 141 11.37 5.58 -10.35
N LYS A 142 11.26 5.39 -9.03
CA LYS A 142 11.44 4.09 -8.37
C LYS A 142 10.15 3.28 -8.41
N SER A 143 10.29 1.95 -8.36
CA SER A 143 9.14 1.03 -8.43
C SER A 143 9.09 -0.04 -7.33
N LYS A 144 10.15 -0.14 -6.52
CA LYS A 144 10.30 -1.07 -5.39
C LYS A 144 10.77 -0.27 -4.17
N PHE A 145 10.06 -0.45 -3.05
CA PHE A 145 10.28 0.31 -1.82
C PHE A 145 10.34 -0.63 -0.62
N PRO A 146 11.33 -0.52 0.28
CA PRO A 146 11.40 -1.32 1.49
C PRO A 146 10.32 -0.88 2.48
N LEU A 147 9.70 -1.84 3.16
CA LEU A 147 8.73 -1.59 4.22
C LEU A 147 9.45 -1.53 5.57
N ASP A 148 9.17 -0.47 6.32
CA ASP A 148 9.54 -0.33 7.72
C ASP A 148 8.54 -1.06 8.63
N LYS A 149 8.93 -1.33 9.87
CA LYS A 149 8.06 -1.91 10.91
C LYS A 149 7.45 -3.27 10.52
N VAL A 150 8.15 -4.06 9.69
CA VAL A 150 7.72 -5.41 9.32
C VAL A 150 7.97 -6.36 10.49
N PRO A 151 6.93 -7.00 11.07
CA PRO A 151 7.12 -7.97 12.15
C PRO A 151 7.96 -9.17 11.70
N PHE A 152 8.78 -9.73 12.59
CA PHE A 152 9.73 -10.82 12.27
C PHE A 152 9.07 -12.03 11.57
N LEU A 153 7.90 -12.47 12.08
CA LEU A 153 7.15 -13.61 11.55
C LEU A 153 6.11 -13.21 10.49
N CYS A 154 6.16 -11.98 9.99
CA CYS A 154 5.22 -11.52 8.99
C CYS A 154 5.43 -12.25 7.65
N PRO A 155 4.35 -12.61 6.93
CA PRO A 155 4.45 -13.26 5.62
C PRO A 155 4.93 -12.33 4.49
N LEU A 156 5.14 -11.04 4.75
CA LEU A 156 5.64 -10.11 3.73
C LEU A 156 7.11 -10.40 3.38
N GLU A 157 7.45 -10.30 2.09
CA GLU A 157 8.84 -10.38 1.63
C GLU A 157 9.69 -9.22 2.15
N GLY A 158 9.07 -8.06 2.40
CA GLY A 158 9.71 -6.87 2.95
C GLY A 158 9.61 -5.64 2.06
N HIS A 159 9.11 -5.76 0.83
CA HIS A 159 8.94 -4.63 -0.08
C HIS A 159 7.49 -4.42 -0.52
N ILE A 160 7.22 -3.21 -1.00
CA ILE A 160 6.01 -2.85 -1.74
C ILE A 160 6.40 -2.33 -3.13
N HIS A 161 5.66 -2.77 -4.14
CA HIS A 161 5.89 -2.42 -5.53
C HIS A 161 4.75 -1.53 -6.05
N LEU A 162 5.08 -0.38 -6.61
CA LEU A 162 4.10 0.55 -7.19
C LEU A 162 4.75 1.40 -8.28
N LYS A 163 3.92 2.01 -9.12
CA LYS A 163 4.36 3.03 -10.06
C LYS A 163 3.87 4.38 -9.54
N MET A 164 4.79 5.33 -9.43
CA MET A 164 4.49 6.70 -9.07
C MET A 164 4.80 7.61 -10.26
N GLN A 165 3.89 8.53 -10.54
CA GLN A 165 4.05 9.57 -11.54
C GLN A 165 3.72 10.91 -10.87
N CYS A 166 4.47 11.94 -11.25
CA CYS A 166 4.27 13.31 -10.79
C CYS A 166 4.34 14.19 -12.04
N GLU A 167 3.29 14.97 -12.25
CA GLU A 167 3.21 15.95 -13.31
C GLU A 167 3.33 17.33 -12.67
N VAL A 168 4.29 18.12 -13.15
CA VAL A 168 4.50 19.48 -12.64
C VAL A 168 3.59 20.38 -13.46
N GLY A 169 2.61 21.03 -12.81
CA GLY A 169 1.68 21.96 -13.47
C GLY A 169 2.35 23.22 -14.02
N SER A 170 3.60 23.50 -13.63
CA SER A 170 4.40 24.56 -14.21
C SER A 170 4.94 24.14 -15.58
N LYS A 171 4.40 24.76 -16.64
CA LYS A 171 4.98 24.73 -17.99
C LYS A 171 6.12 25.74 -18.16
N VAL A 172 6.60 26.35 -17.07
CA VAL A 172 7.71 27.30 -17.12
C VAL A 172 8.96 26.51 -17.48
N GLU A 173 9.27 26.54 -18.77
CA GLU A 173 10.56 26.10 -19.28
C GLU A 173 11.36 27.32 -19.68
N GLU A 174 12.53 27.47 -19.06
CA GLU A 174 13.45 28.53 -19.39
C GLU A 174 14.78 27.95 -19.82
N ARG A 175 15.38 28.58 -20.83
CA ARG A 175 16.62 28.12 -21.44
C ARG A 175 17.55 29.30 -21.61
N GLY A 176 18.76 29.17 -21.11
CA GLY A 176 19.71 30.27 -21.19
C GLY A 176 21.08 29.89 -20.65
N PHE A 177 22.05 30.77 -20.90
CA PHE A 177 23.36 30.63 -20.29
C PHE A 177 23.36 31.19 -18.88
N LEU A 178 23.79 30.39 -17.91
CA LEU A 178 24.10 30.85 -16.56
C LEU A 178 25.58 30.67 -16.27
N THR A 179 26.11 31.56 -15.43
CA THR A 179 27.48 31.45 -14.91
C THR A 179 27.39 30.78 -13.55
N MET A 180 27.86 29.54 -13.46
CA MET A 180 27.75 28.68 -12.28
C MET A 180 29.11 28.54 -11.60
N PHE A 181 29.14 28.67 -10.29
CA PHE A 181 30.34 28.41 -9.50
C PHE A 181 30.48 26.90 -9.27
N GLU A 182 31.65 26.35 -9.58
CA GLU A 182 32.01 24.96 -9.34
C GLU A 182 33.38 24.90 -8.65
N ASP A 183 33.53 24.01 -7.68
CA ASP A 183 34.84 23.67 -7.12
C ASP A 183 35.55 22.70 -8.08
N VAL A 184 36.72 23.12 -8.57
CA VAL A 184 37.61 22.31 -9.40
C VAL A 184 38.92 22.13 -8.66
N SER A 185 39.10 20.93 -8.10
CA SER A 185 40.33 20.52 -7.41
C SER A 185 40.69 21.41 -6.20
N GLY A 186 39.70 21.88 -5.45
CA GLY A 186 39.89 22.74 -4.27
C GLY A 186 39.97 24.23 -4.59
N PHE A 187 39.77 24.62 -5.84
CA PHE A 187 39.75 26.00 -6.29
C PHE A 187 38.39 26.33 -6.92
N GLY A 188 37.83 27.47 -6.54
CA GLY A 188 36.58 27.96 -7.10
C GLY A 188 36.75 28.48 -8.53
N ALA A 189 35.92 27.99 -9.45
CA ALA A 189 35.89 28.44 -10.84
C ALA A 189 34.46 28.75 -11.28
N TRP A 190 34.31 29.79 -12.11
CA TRP A 190 33.03 30.17 -12.70
C TRP A 190 32.94 29.63 -14.13
N HIS A 191 31.95 28.78 -14.38
CA HIS A 191 31.70 28.19 -15.68
C HIS A 191 30.41 28.72 -16.29
N ARG A 192 30.49 29.18 -17.55
CA ARG A 192 29.29 29.48 -18.33
C ARG A 192 28.69 28.18 -18.85
N ARG A 193 27.47 27.84 -18.41
CA ARG A 193 26.75 26.60 -18.76
C ARG A 193 25.44 26.93 -19.46
N TRP A 194 25.06 26.10 -20.42
CA TRP A 194 23.70 26.09 -20.97
C TRP A 194 22.78 25.41 -19.96
N CYS A 195 21.82 26.15 -19.43
CA CYS A 195 20.90 25.69 -18.40
C CYS A 195 19.48 25.61 -18.95
N VAL A 196 18.80 24.52 -18.61
CA VAL A 196 17.40 24.29 -18.93
C VAL A 196 16.66 24.07 -17.62
N LEU A 197 15.78 25.00 -17.29
CA LEU A 197 14.75 24.81 -16.27
C LEU A 197 13.60 24.05 -16.92
N SER A 198 13.28 22.87 -16.40
CA SER A 198 12.06 22.14 -16.79
C SER A 198 11.52 21.40 -15.56
N GLY A 199 10.22 21.55 -15.32
CA GLY A 199 9.58 21.11 -14.08
C GLY A 199 10.17 21.82 -12.86
N TYR A 200 10.85 21.07 -11.99
CA TYR A 200 11.48 21.58 -10.77
C TYR A 200 13.01 21.42 -10.76
N CYS A 201 13.61 21.12 -11.91
CA CYS A 201 15.04 20.87 -12.03
C CYS A 201 15.69 21.83 -13.02
N ILE A 202 16.86 22.35 -12.66
CA ILE A 202 17.79 22.99 -13.60
C ILE A 202 18.80 21.92 -14.03
N SER A 203 18.74 21.50 -15.30
CA SER A 203 19.76 20.66 -15.91
C SER A 203 20.74 21.53 -16.69
N TYR A 204 22.03 21.19 -16.68
CA TYR A 204 23.03 22.02 -17.35
C TYR A 204 24.06 21.26 -18.18
N TRP A 205 24.51 21.89 -19.27
CA TRP A 205 25.47 21.40 -20.25
C TRP A 205 26.51 22.48 -20.57
N THR A 206 27.53 22.16 -21.37
CA THR A 206 28.48 23.16 -21.86
C THR A 206 27.87 24.02 -22.97
N TYR A 207 27.14 23.40 -23.90
CA TYR A 207 26.58 24.08 -25.08
C TYR A 207 25.11 23.72 -25.31
N PRO A 208 24.33 24.57 -26.01
CA PRO A 208 22.91 24.30 -26.33
C PRO A 208 22.70 23.00 -27.12
N ASP A 209 23.59 22.74 -28.08
CA ASP A 209 23.57 21.53 -28.92
C ASP A 209 23.64 20.22 -28.14
N ASP A 210 24.26 20.24 -26.96
CA ASP A 210 24.45 19.06 -26.14
C ASP A 210 23.16 18.57 -25.50
N GLU A 211 22.18 19.46 -25.30
CA GLU A 211 20.88 19.14 -24.69
C GLU A 211 20.19 17.95 -25.39
N LYS A 212 20.29 17.89 -26.72
CA LYS A 212 19.67 16.84 -27.54
C LYS A 212 20.60 15.66 -27.84
N LYS A 213 21.90 15.80 -27.59
CA LYS A 213 22.93 14.84 -28.00
C LYS A 213 23.46 14.00 -26.83
N LYS A 214 23.41 14.51 -25.59
CA LYS A 214 23.97 13.83 -24.41
C LYS A 214 23.26 14.19 -23.11
N ASN A 215 23.51 13.37 -22.09
CA ASN A 215 23.04 13.62 -20.73
C ASN A 215 23.64 14.91 -20.16
N PRO A 216 22.93 15.61 -19.24
CA PRO A 216 23.43 16.81 -18.58
C PRO A 216 24.66 16.52 -17.73
N ILE A 217 25.49 17.55 -17.56
CA ILE A 217 26.66 17.52 -16.66
C ILE A 217 26.20 17.39 -15.21
N GLY A 218 25.12 18.09 -14.86
CA GLY A 218 24.50 17.98 -13.54
C GLY A 218 23.05 18.45 -13.55
N ARG A 219 22.39 18.24 -12.40
CA ARG A 219 21.01 18.65 -12.16
C ARG A 219 20.89 19.26 -10.77
N ILE A 220 20.24 20.42 -10.68
CA ILE A 220 19.91 21.10 -9.43
C ILE A 220 18.41 20.97 -9.22
N SER A 221 17.98 20.35 -8.13
CA SER A 221 16.57 20.33 -7.73
C SER A 221 16.22 21.65 -7.03
N LEU A 222 15.15 22.30 -7.46
CA LEU A 222 14.64 23.54 -6.85
C LEU A 222 13.66 23.28 -5.70
N THR A 223 13.36 22.01 -5.44
CA THR A 223 12.51 21.55 -4.34
C THR A 223 13.34 21.45 -3.06
N ASN A 224 13.48 22.55 -2.34
CA ASN A 224 13.95 22.55 -0.95
C ASN A 224 12.78 22.36 0.00
#